data_AF-A0A507AXK7-F1
#
_entry.id   AF-A0A507AXK7-F1
#
_cell.length_a   1.000
_cell.length_b   1.000
_cell.length_c   1.000
_cell.angle_alpha   90.00
_cell.angle_beta   90.00
_cell.angle_gamma   90.00
#
_symmetry.space_group_name_H-M   'P 1'
#
loop_
_entity.id
_entity.type
_entity.pdbx_description
1 polymer ?
#
loop_
_entity_poly.entity_id
_entity_poly.type
_entity_poly.pdbx_seq_one_letter_code
_entity_poly.pdbx_strand_id
1 'polypeptide(L)'
;MSALRPPRPLLMPTYHGHVSSAKEALILIEACLSGQLSHASTPPLSSVQDEVVSSGNVFVYEEFSSGIREWKDGREWGPPSHVGGLEVAPLRPPTQINGISPASMYKSTTKIDYRAHTHHLVAYFSISDALGGTLLKPSFDPALANVVIRRALNVQRSISEADERALEIYLQGVAAQPSP
;
A
#
# COMPACT_ATOMS: atom_id res chain seq x y z
N MET A 1 -2.82 -41.40 12.30
CA MET A 1 -3.51 -40.20 12.81
C MET A 1 -2.70 -38.99 12.36
N SER A 2 -3.01 -38.40 11.21
CA SER A 2 -2.31 -37.19 10.74
C SER A 2 -2.85 -35.98 11.49
N ALA A 3 -1.97 -35.27 12.20
CA ALA A 3 -2.29 -33.97 12.75
C ALA A 3 -2.64 -33.02 11.60
N LEU A 4 -3.85 -32.44 11.63
CA LEU A 4 -4.23 -31.37 10.73
C LEU A 4 -3.22 -30.23 10.94
N ARG A 5 -2.42 -29.95 9.90
CA ARG A 5 -1.55 -28.78 9.88
C ARG A 5 -2.45 -27.56 10.14
N PRO A 6 -2.12 -26.66 11.08
CA PRO A 6 -2.91 -25.44 11.25
C PRO A 6 -2.98 -24.71 9.90
N PRO A 7 -4.11 -24.07 9.57
CA PRO A 7 -4.20 -23.27 8.36
C PRO A 7 -3.01 -22.30 8.35
N ARG A 8 -2.30 -22.22 7.21
CA ARG A 8 -1.22 -21.25 7.08
C ARG A 8 -1.80 -19.87 7.42
N PRO A 9 -1.11 -19.04 8.21
CA PRO A 9 -1.61 -17.70 8.47
C PRO A 9 -1.84 -17.02 7.12
N LEU A 10 -3.07 -16.51 6.95
CA LEU A 10 -3.39 -15.61 5.85
C LEU A 10 -2.44 -14.42 5.97
N LEU A 11 -1.92 -13.93 4.84
CA LEU A 11 -1.01 -12.79 4.84
C LEU A 11 -1.78 -11.56 5.32
N MET A 12 -1.59 -11.19 6.58
CA MET A 12 -2.28 -10.06 7.18
C MET A 12 -1.69 -8.74 6.66
N PRO A 13 -2.53 -7.72 6.41
CA PRO A 13 -2.03 -6.38 6.09
C PRO A 13 -1.24 -5.82 7.28
N THR A 14 -0.15 -5.13 6.99
CA THR A 14 0.61 -4.35 7.97
C THR A 14 -0.23 -3.23 8.56
N TYR A 15 -1.09 -2.63 7.74
CA TYR A 15 -1.99 -1.55 8.12
C TYR A 15 -3.25 -1.59 7.23
N HIS A 16 -4.37 -1.08 7.74
CA HIS A 16 -5.60 -0.91 6.97
C HIS A 16 -6.01 0.57 6.93
N GLY A 17 -5.91 1.20 5.77
CA GLY A 17 -6.26 2.60 5.58
C GLY A 17 -5.75 3.18 4.25
N HIS A 18 -5.62 4.49 4.14
CA HIS A 18 -5.28 5.17 2.88
C HIS A 18 -3.90 5.84 2.92
N VAL A 19 -3.03 5.44 2.00
CA VAL A 19 -1.70 6.02 1.83
C VAL A 19 -1.77 7.06 0.71
N SER A 20 -2.05 8.32 1.06
CA SER A 20 -2.27 9.38 0.06
C SER A 20 -0.99 10.05 -0.44
N SER A 21 0.16 9.82 0.21
CA SER A 21 1.42 10.47 -0.12
C SER A 21 2.62 9.67 0.41
N ALA A 22 3.82 10.08 -0.02
CA ALA A 22 5.08 9.55 0.54
C ALA A 22 5.22 9.76 2.07
N LYS A 23 4.60 10.81 2.64
CA LYS A 23 4.62 11.06 4.08
C LYS A 23 3.85 10.00 4.86
N GLU A 24 2.68 9.58 4.36
CA GLU A 24 1.92 8.49 4.97
C GLU A 24 2.71 7.18 4.96
N ALA A 25 3.43 6.91 3.86
CA ALA A 25 4.31 5.75 3.75
C ALA A 25 5.46 5.79 4.78
N LEU A 26 6.05 6.97 5.01
CA LEU A 26 7.09 7.15 6.01
C LEU A 26 6.61 6.87 7.44
N ILE A 27 5.38 7.27 7.78
CA ILE A 27 4.78 6.98 9.09
C ILE A 27 4.68 5.47 9.29
N LEU A 28 4.15 4.75 8.29
CA LEU A 28 3.99 3.30 8.39
C LEU A 28 5.33 2.56 8.47
N ILE A 29 6.33 2.99 7.68
CA ILE A 29 7.67 2.41 7.74
C ILE A 29 8.33 2.70 9.10
N GLU A 30 8.22 3.91 9.63
CA GLU A 30 8.73 4.25 10.97
C GLU A 30 8.05 3.42 12.06
N ALA A 31 6.74 3.22 11.97
CA ALA A 31 5.98 2.38 12.90
C ALA A 31 6.45 0.92 12.85
N CYS A 32 6.79 0.40 11.66
CA CYS A 32 7.37 -0.93 11.51
C CYS A 32 8.79 -1.01 12.10
N LEU A 33 9.64 -0.01 11.82
CA LEU A 33 11.00 0.08 12.36
C LEU A 33 11.02 0.24 13.89
N SER A 34 9.97 0.79 14.47
CA SER A 34 9.79 0.96 15.92
C SER A 34 9.07 -0.23 16.58
N GLY A 35 8.69 -1.25 15.81
CA GLY A 35 7.99 -2.43 16.30
C GLY A 35 6.53 -2.22 16.70
N GLN A 36 5.94 -1.06 16.36
CA GLN A 36 4.51 -0.79 16.58
C GLN A 36 3.64 -1.52 15.55
N LEU A 37 4.12 -1.61 14.31
CA LEU A 37 3.53 -2.41 13.25
C LEU A 37 4.50 -3.54 12.86
N SER A 38 3.95 -4.60 12.26
CA SER A 38 4.74 -5.75 11.80
C SER A 38 4.91 -5.72 10.29
N HIS A 39 6.15 -5.90 9.84
CA HIS A 39 6.44 -6.12 8.42
C HIS A 39 5.76 -7.40 7.93
N ALA A 40 5.28 -7.39 6.69
CA ALA A 40 4.94 -8.60 5.97
C ALA A 40 6.22 -9.44 5.75
N SER A 41 6.22 -10.66 6.29
CA SER A 41 7.40 -11.54 6.30
C SER A 41 7.43 -12.54 5.15
N THR A 42 6.34 -12.66 4.38
CA THR A 42 6.21 -13.63 3.29
C THR A 42 5.44 -13.03 2.11
N PRO A 43 5.75 -13.41 0.87
CA PRO A 43 4.99 -12.96 -0.28
C PRO A 43 3.57 -13.53 -0.27
N PRO A 44 2.62 -12.87 -0.95
CA PRO A 44 1.27 -13.39 -1.13
C PRO A 44 1.29 -14.74 -1.86
N LEU A 45 0.63 -15.74 -1.26
CA LEU A 45 0.41 -17.04 -1.89
C LEU A 45 -0.78 -16.95 -2.85
N SER A 46 -0.79 -17.79 -3.90
CA SER A 46 -1.89 -17.83 -4.86
C SER A 46 -3.27 -17.99 -4.23
N SER A 47 -3.37 -18.72 -3.11
CA SER A 47 -4.63 -18.95 -2.39
C SER A 47 -5.21 -17.73 -1.68
N VAL A 48 -4.42 -16.67 -1.46
CA VAL A 48 -4.84 -15.47 -0.70
C VAL A 48 -4.75 -14.18 -1.52
N GLN A 49 -4.39 -14.26 -2.80
CA GLN A 49 -4.21 -13.09 -3.67
C GLN A 49 -5.49 -12.24 -3.79
N ASP A 50 -6.66 -12.87 -3.74
CA ASP A 50 -7.96 -12.18 -3.76
C ASP A 50 -8.21 -11.38 -2.49
N GLU A 51 -7.76 -11.87 -1.33
CA GLU A 51 -7.87 -11.19 -0.04
C GLU A 51 -6.85 -10.05 0.09
N VAL A 52 -5.66 -10.25 -0.49
CA VAL A 52 -4.57 -9.26 -0.50
C VAL A 52 -4.96 -8.00 -1.26
N VAL A 53 -5.58 -8.15 -2.43
CA VAL A 53 -6.00 -7.03 -3.30
C VAL A 53 -7.40 -6.55 -2.89
N SER A 54 -7.48 -6.02 -1.67
CA SER A 54 -8.67 -5.40 -1.10
C SER A 54 -8.41 -3.93 -0.78
N SER A 55 -9.42 -3.09 -0.99
CA SER A 55 -9.31 -1.65 -0.69
C SER A 55 -8.96 -1.44 0.79
N GLY A 56 -7.98 -0.59 1.06
CA GLY A 56 -7.48 -0.31 2.39
C GLY A 56 -6.30 -1.17 2.82
N ASN A 57 -6.05 -2.33 2.19
CA ASN A 57 -4.91 -3.16 2.58
C ASN A 57 -3.58 -2.48 2.25
N VAL A 58 -2.70 -2.42 3.25
CA VAL A 58 -1.32 -1.92 3.12
C VAL A 58 -0.35 -2.96 3.67
N PHE A 59 0.68 -3.25 2.89
CA PHE A 59 1.76 -4.18 3.25
C PHE A 59 3.09 -3.43 3.22
N VAL A 60 3.86 -3.53 4.30
CA VAL A 60 5.23 -3.03 4.37
C VAL A 60 6.14 -4.24 4.52
N TYR A 61 7.14 -4.40 3.66
CA TYR A 61 8.11 -5.49 3.76
C TYR A 61 9.52 -4.96 3.55
N GLU A 62 10.49 -5.64 4.15
CA GLU A 62 11.91 -5.37 3.95
C GLU A 62 12.52 -6.50 3.12
N GLU A 63 13.27 -6.16 2.07
CA GLU A 63 13.69 -7.11 1.02
C GLU A 63 14.57 -8.24 1.57
N PHE A 64 15.53 -7.94 2.45
CA PHE A 64 16.52 -8.91 2.92
C PHE A 64 15.91 -9.95 3.86
N SER A 65 15.11 -9.52 4.84
CA SER A 65 14.52 -10.37 5.89
C SER A 65 13.31 -11.15 5.40
N SER A 66 12.50 -10.58 4.51
CA SER A 66 11.33 -11.26 3.93
C SER A 66 11.67 -12.15 2.73
N GLY A 67 12.80 -11.87 2.05
CA GLY A 67 13.15 -12.46 0.76
C GLY A 67 12.26 -12.01 -0.41
N ILE A 68 11.39 -11.02 -0.19
CA ILE A 68 10.49 -10.48 -1.21
C ILE A 68 11.22 -9.40 -2.00
N ARG A 69 11.64 -9.72 -3.22
CA ARG A 69 12.23 -8.72 -4.15
C ARG A 69 11.18 -7.97 -4.97
N GLU A 70 10.03 -8.61 -5.17
CA GLU A 70 8.93 -8.09 -5.98
C GLU A 70 7.62 -8.58 -5.39
N TRP A 71 6.67 -7.67 -5.26
CA TRP A 71 5.34 -7.99 -4.76
C TRP A 71 4.46 -8.58 -5.87
N LYS A 72 4.16 -9.88 -5.77
CA LYS A 72 3.42 -10.65 -6.78
C LYS A 72 2.01 -11.01 -6.32
N ASP A 73 1.10 -10.07 -6.47
CA ASP A 73 -0.32 -10.23 -6.12
C ASP A 73 -1.18 -11.00 -7.15
N GLY A 74 -0.58 -11.48 -8.24
CA GLY A 74 -1.26 -12.27 -9.26
C GLY A 74 -2.25 -11.49 -10.13
N ARG A 75 -2.19 -10.16 -10.10
CA ARG A 75 -3.02 -9.28 -10.92
C ARG A 75 -2.24 -8.63 -12.04
N GLU A 76 -2.95 -8.33 -13.13
CA GLU A 76 -2.40 -7.51 -14.20
C GLU A 76 -2.69 -6.03 -13.92
N TRP A 77 -1.64 -5.24 -13.75
CA TRP A 77 -1.73 -3.81 -13.48
C TRP A 77 -1.40 -3.02 -14.76
N GLY A 78 -2.07 -1.88 -14.91
CA GLY A 78 -1.82 -0.93 -16.00
C GLY A 78 -0.48 -0.20 -15.84
N PRO A 79 -0.14 0.68 -16.81
CA PRO A 79 1.08 1.48 -16.71
C PRO A 79 1.03 2.38 -15.46
N PRO A 80 2.09 2.41 -14.64
CA PRO A 80 2.10 3.22 -13.42
C PRO A 80 2.27 4.70 -13.75
N SER A 81 1.56 5.54 -13.00
CA SER A 81 1.74 7.00 -12.97
C SER A 81 2.49 7.40 -11.70
N HIS A 82 3.42 8.36 -11.78
CA HIS A 82 4.14 8.86 -10.61
C HIS A 82 3.39 10.05 -10.03
N VAL A 83 2.90 9.92 -8.79
CA VAL A 83 2.03 10.92 -8.14
C VAL A 83 2.40 11.06 -6.67
N GLY A 84 2.81 12.25 -6.23
CA GLY A 84 3.07 12.54 -4.80
C GLY A 84 4.13 11.62 -4.14
N GLY A 85 5.12 11.17 -4.90
CA GLY A 85 6.16 10.22 -4.45
C GLY A 85 5.71 8.75 -4.38
N LEU A 86 4.58 8.42 -5.00
CA LEU A 86 4.05 7.06 -5.16
C LEU A 86 4.00 6.69 -6.64
N GLU A 87 4.22 5.42 -6.95
CA GLU A 87 3.88 4.82 -8.25
C GLU A 87 2.48 4.23 -8.16
N VAL A 88 1.54 4.70 -8.98
CA VAL A 88 0.11 4.36 -8.88
C VAL A 88 -0.34 3.70 -10.19
N ALA A 89 -0.88 2.48 -10.10
CA ALA A 89 -1.31 1.71 -11.26
C ALA A 89 -2.77 1.24 -11.12
N PRO A 90 -3.62 1.41 -12.16
CA PRO A 90 -4.97 0.87 -12.17
C PRO A 90 -4.96 -0.63 -12.43
N LEU A 91 -5.91 -1.36 -11.86
CA LEU A 91 -6.14 -2.77 -12.18
C LEU A 91 -6.70 -2.90 -13.61
N ARG A 92 -6.18 -3.85 -14.41
CA ARG A 92 -6.68 -4.07 -15.77
C ARG A 92 -7.93 -4.98 -15.79
N PRO A 93 -8.93 -4.66 -16.62
CA PRO A 93 -9.95 -5.65 -17.02
C PRO A 93 -9.32 -6.85 -17.76
N PRO A 94 -9.93 -8.04 -17.75
CA PRO A 94 -11.23 -8.39 -17.18
C PRO A 94 -11.16 -8.79 -15.69
N THR A 95 -10.07 -8.48 -14.98
CA THR A 95 -9.81 -8.99 -13.62
C THR A 95 -10.83 -8.48 -12.61
N GLN A 96 -11.92 -9.24 -12.41
CA GLN A 96 -12.91 -8.97 -11.38
C GLN A 96 -12.41 -9.51 -10.04
N ILE A 97 -12.49 -8.68 -9.01
CA ILE A 97 -12.18 -9.08 -7.63
C ILE A 97 -13.50 -9.06 -6.88
N ASN A 98 -14.05 -10.22 -6.52
CA ASN A 98 -15.28 -10.33 -5.71
C ASN A 98 -16.47 -9.44 -6.18
N GLY A 99 -16.62 -9.23 -7.49
CA GLY A 99 -17.68 -8.37 -8.05
C GLY A 99 -17.38 -6.86 -8.02
N ILE A 100 -16.19 -6.44 -7.59
CA ILE A 100 -15.70 -5.06 -7.72
C ILE A 100 -15.33 -4.82 -9.20
N SER A 101 -15.81 -3.70 -9.75
CA SER A 101 -15.41 -3.27 -11.09
C SER A 101 -13.89 -3.09 -11.15
N PRO A 102 -13.18 -3.78 -12.08
CA PRO A 102 -11.71 -3.72 -12.18
C PRO A 102 -11.20 -2.28 -12.30
N ALA A 103 -11.96 -1.41 -12.99
CA ALA A 103 -11.61 -0.02 -13.25
C ALA A 103 -11.59 0.88 -12.00
N SER A 104 -12.09 0.39 -10.86
CA SER A 104 -12.14 1.16 -9.62
C SER A 104 -10.99 0.88 -8.66
N MET A 105 -10.18 -0.17 -8.91
CA MET A 105 -9.13 -0.62 -7.99
C MET A 105 -7.74 -0.16 -8.45
N TYR A 106 -6.96 0.34 -7.50
CA TYR A 106 -5.62 0.85 -7.71
C TYR A 106 -4.64 0.20 -6.75
N LYS A 107 -3.39 0.09 -7.21
CA LYS A 107 -2.22 -0.24 -6.39
C LYS A 107 -1.29 0.96 -6.40
N SER A 108 -0.86 1.39 -5.22
CA SER A 108 0.23 2.35 -5.06
C SER A 108 1.44 1.69 -4.40
N THR A 109 2.64 1.99 -4.90
CA THR A 109 3.90 1.48 -4.38
C THR A 109 4.89 2.60 -4.10
N THR A 110 5.76 2.39 -3.12
CA THR A 110 6.94 3.23 -2.91
C THR A 110 8.03 2.43 -2.21
N LYS A 111 9.29 2.83 -2.40
CA LYS A 111 10.47 2.17 -1.81
C LYS A 111 11.36 3.16 -1.08
N ILE A 112 11.84 2.80 0.11
CA ILE A 112 12.65 3.68 0.96
C ILE A 112 13.85 2.90 1.50
N ASP A 113 15.04 3.45 1.31
CA ASP A 113 16.28 2.80 1.73
C ASP A 113 16.65 3.24 3.15
N TYR A 114 16.82 2.31 4.08
CA TYR A 114 17.22 2.62 5.45
C TYR A 114 18.29 1.66 5.93
N ARG A 115 19.44 2.20 6.36
CA ARG A 115 20.59 1.42 6.88
C ARG A 115 20.99 0.24 5.98
N ALA A 116 21.11 0.49 4.68
CA ALA A 116 21.42 -0.50 3.64
C ALA A 116 20.33 -1.55 3.35
N HIS A 117 19.13 -1.37 3.89
CA HIS A 117 17.97 -2.22 3.65
C HIS A 117 16.86 -1.47 2.91
N THR A 118 16.29 -2.09 1.88
CA THR A 118 15.18 -1.53 1.11
C THR A 118 13.86 -1.93 1.75
N HIS A 119 13.07 -0.93 2.15
CA HIS A 119 11.70 -1.11 2.64
C HIS A 119 10.74 -0.77 1.52
N HIS A 120 9.83 -1.68 1.23
CA HIS A 120 8.79 -1.51 0.24
C HIS A 120 7.45 -1.35 0.92
N LEU A 121 6.62 -0.46 0.37
CA LEU A 121 5.21 -0.35 0.71
C LEU A 121 4.37 -0.65 -0.53
N VAL A 122 3.32 -1.44 -0.34
CA VAL A 122 2.28 -1.71 -1.32
C VAL A 122 0.95 -1.41 -0.66
N ALA A 123 0.16 -0.52 -1.24
CA ALA A 123 -1.17 -0.17 -0.77
C ALA A 123 -2.20 -0.35 -1.88
N TYR A 124 -3.36 -0.85 -1.50
CA TYR A 124 -4.50 -1.08 -2.39
C TYR A 124 -5.65 -0.18 -1.98
N PHE A 125 -6.33 0.42 -2.95
CA PHE A 125 -7.49 1.27 -2.67
C PHE A 125 -8.44 1.34 -3.86
N SER A 126 -9.72 1.53 -3.57
CA SER A 126 -10.70 1.94 -4.56
C SER A 126 -10.74 3.47 -4.71
N ILE A 127 -11.09 3.98 -5.90
CA ILE A 127 -11.31 5.42 -6.09
C ILE A 127 -12.38 5.95 -5.11
N SER A 128 -13.48 5.21 -4.95
CA SER A 128 -14.58 5.60 -4.07
C SER A 128 -14.15 5.73 -2.61
N ASP A 129 -13.30 4.83 -2.12
CA ASP A 129 -12.82 4.90 -0.73
C ASP A 129 -11.78 6.01 -0.53
N ALA A 130 -10.89 6.17 -1.50
CA ALA A 130 -9.85 7.20 -1.47
C ALA A 130 -10.45 8.62 -1.50
N LEU A 131 -11.44 8.87 -2.37
CA LEU A 131 -12.10 10.17 -2.50
C LEU A 131 -13.24 10.37 -1.49
N GLY A 132 -13.90 9.29 -1.08
CA GLY A 132 -14.99 9.33 -0.11
C GLY A 132 -14.53 9.55 1.33
N GLY A 133 -13.23 9.38 1.61
CA GLY A 133 -12.67 9.56 2.96
C GLY A 133 -13.08 8.48 3.95
N THR A 134 -13.48 7.30 3.46
CA THR A 134 -13.87 6.15 4.30
C THR A 134 -12.67 5.47 4.95
N LEU A 135 -11.49 5.61 4.36
CA LEU A 135 -10.23 5.04 4.85
C LEU A 135 -9.40 6.08 5.61
N LEU A 136 -8.98 5.71 6.82
CA LEU A 136 -8.15 6.56 7.66
C LEU A 136 -6.71 6.65 7.13
N LYS A 137 -6.16 7.86 7.04
CA LYS A 137 -4.76 8.06 6.70
C LYS A 137 -3.88 7.85 7.96
N PRO A 138 -2.68 7.25 7.83
CA PRO A 138 -1.76 7.05 8.95
C PRO A 138 -1.51 8.30 9.81
N SER A 139 -1.40 9.49 9.20
CA SER A 139 -1.20 10.76 9.90
C SER A 139 -2.39 11.22 10.74
N PHE A 140 -3.58 10.69 10.50
CA PHE A 140 -4.80 10.95 11.27
C PHE A 140 -5.17 9.79 12.19
N ASP A 141 -4.40 8.69 12.19
CA ASP A 141 -4.64 7.55 13.06
C ASP A 141 -4.14 7.82 14.49
N PRO A 142 -5.02 7.83 15.51
CA PRO A 142 -4.60 7.99 16.91
C PRO A 142 -3.58 6.94 17.37
N ALA A 143 -3.62 5.72 16.82
CA ALA A 143 -2.66 4.67 17.14
C ALA A 143 -1.24 5.00 16.65
N LEU A 144 -1.13 5.83 15.62
CA LEU A 144 0.13 6.26 15.01
C LEU A 144 0.50 7.71 15.35
N ALA A 145 -0.31 8.41 16.16
CA ALA A 145 -0.11 9.83 16.49
C ALA A 145 1.24 10.13 17.18
N ASN A 146 1.83 9.14 17.87
CA ASN A 146 3.12 9.26 18.54
C ASN A 146 4.30 8.79 17.69
N VAL A 147 4.08 8.43 16.42
CA VAL A 147 5.14 8.01 15.52
C VAL A 147 5.95 9.23 15.09
N VAL A 148 7.22 9.28 15.50
CA VAL A 148 8.15 10.34 15.12
C VAL A 148 9.07 9.82 14.03
N ILE A 149 8.88 10.30 12.79
CA ILE A 149 9.70 9.90 11.64
C ILE A 149 11.15 10.31 11.87
N ARG A 150 12.07 9.35 11.87
CA ARG A 150 13.50 9.62 12.06
C ARG A 150 14.07 10.44 10.89
N ARG A 151 14.94 11.41 11.21
CA ARG A 151 15.57 12.31 10.21
C ARG A 151 16.21 11.59 9.03
N ALA A 152 16.82 10.43 9.27
CA ALA A 152 17.47 9.63 8.22
C ALA A 152 16.49 9.19 7.10
N LEU A 153 15.20 8.98 7.41
CA LEU A 153 14.18 8.69 6.40
C LEU A 153 13.71 9.97 5.69
N ASN A 154 13.67 11.09 6.42
CA ASN A 154 13.17 12.37 5.92
C ASN A 154 14.15 13.05 4.93
N VAL A 155 15.46 12.85 5.09
CA VAL A 155 16.49 13.46 4.21
C VAL A 155 16.45 12.89 2.79
N GLN A 156 15.92 11.69 2.60
CA GLN A 156 15.90 11.02 1.30
C GLN A 156 14.75 11.47 0.39
N ARG A 157 13.78 12.23 0.92
CA ARG A 157 12.58 12.64 0.19
C ARG A 157 12.36 14.14 0.42
N SER A 158 12.56 14.97 -0.61
CA SER A 158 12.14 16.37 -0.60
C SER A 158 10.62 16.46 -0.73
N ILE A 159 9.88 16.14 0.33
CA ILE A 159 8.41 16.12 0.35
C ILE A 159 7.89 17.56 0.41
N SER A 160 7.13 17.97 -0.60
CA SER A 160 6.46 19.28 -0.69
C SER A 160 4.97 19.17 -0.34
N GLU A 161 4.31 20.29 -0.02
CA GLU A 161 2.85 20.31 0.19
C GLU A 161 2.07 19.89 -1.07
N ALA A 162 2.62 20.16 -2.26
CA ALA A 162 2.03 19.70 -3.52
C ALA A 162 1.94 18.17 -3.59
N ASP A 163 2.87 17.46 -2.95
CA ASP A 163 2.88 15.99 -2.90
C ASP A 163 1.75 15.43 -2.03
N GLU A 164 1.26 16.19 -1.03
CA GLU A 164 0.23 15.71 -0.09
C GLU A 164 -1.17 15.60 -0.74
N ARG A 165 -1.46 16.44 -1.75
CA ARG A 165 -2.75 16.45 -2.47
C ARG A 165 -2.68 15.89 -3.89
N ALA A 166 -1.48 15.57 -4.37
CA ALA A 166 -1.27 15.10 -5.74
C ALA A 166 -2.14 13.88 -6.09
N LEU A 167 -2.24 12.90 -5.18
CA LEU A 167 -3.03 11.69 -5.42
C LEU A 167 -4.52 11.99 -5.50
N GLU A 168 -5.04 12.81 -4.59
CA GLU A 168 -6.45 13.21 -4.59
C GLU A 168 -6.83 13.88 -5.91
N ILE A 169 -6.03 14.85 -6.36
CA ILE A 169 -6.24 15.58 -7.63
C ILE A 169 -6.19 14.62 -8.81
N TYR A 170 -5.21 13.71 -8.84
CA TYR A 170 -5.09 12.68 -9.88
C TYR A 170 -6.36 11.82 -9.94
N LEU A 171 -6.83 11.31 -8.80
CA LEU A 171 -8.01 10.44 -8.74
C LEU A 171 -9.30 11.18 -9.11
N GLN A 172 -9.45 12.46 -8.72
CA GLN A 172 -10.57 13.30 -9.17
C GLN A 172 -10.58 13.45 -10.69
N GLY A 173 -9.41 13.67 -11.31
CA GLY A 173 -9.27 13.77 -12.76
C GLY A 173 -9.64 12.47 -13.49
N VAL A 174 -9.26 11.32 -12.92
CA VAL A 174 -9.64 10.00 -13.43
C VAL A 174 -11.15 9.77 -13.29
N ALA A 175 -11.71 10.01 -12.12
CA ALA A 175 -13.13 9.77 -11.82
C ALA A 175 -14.08 10.65 -12.66
N ALA A 176 -13.61 11.83 -13.08
CA ALA A 176 -14.36 12.74 -13.94
C ALA A 176 -14.41 12.29 -15.41
N GLN A 177 -13.60 11.32 -15.84
CA GLN A 177 -13.66 10.83 -17.21
C GLN A 177 -14.86 9.90 -17.41
N PRO A 178 -15.61 10.04 -18.52
CA PRO A 178 -16.67 9.10 -18.84
C PRO A 178 -16.10 7.69 -18.96
N SER A 179 -16.78 6.71 -18.37
CA SER A 179 -16.44 5.31 -18.61
C SER A 179 -16.53 5.02 -20.11
N PRO A 180 -15.56 4.29 -20.69
CA PRO A 180 -15.58 3.95 -22.12
C PRO A 180 -16.82 3.11 -22.50
#